data_AF-A0A6P0DTZ4-F1
#
_entry.id   AF-A0A6P0DTZ4-F1
#
_cell.length_a   1.000
_cell.length_b   1.000
_cell.length_c   1.000
_cell.angle_alpha   90.00
_cell.angle_beta   90.00
_cell.angle_gamma   90.00
#
_symmetry.space_group_name_H-M   'P 1'
#
loop_
_entity.id
_entity.type
_entity.pdbx_description
1 polymer ?
#
loop_
_entity_poly.entity_id
_entity_poly.type
_entity_poly.pdbx_seq_one_letter_code
_entity_poly.pdbx_strand_id
1 'polypeptide(L)'
;SKTYWKKIQAVLDKYDILLVADEVVTGFGRLGTMFGSDHYGMKPDLITIAKGLTSAYAPLSGTIVSNKMWQVLVQGSDQMGAIGHGWTYSAHPICAAAGIANLELIDELGIVENAGTTGSYFRSELEKAVGGHRNVGEVRGDGLMAAIEFVDDLTVGQFGAV
;
A
#
# COMPACT_ATOMS: atom_id res chain seq x y z
N SER A 1 2.83 -14.85 -2.97
CA SER A 1 2.09 -15.80 -3.84
C SER A 1 1.07 -15.07 -4.69
N LYS A 2 1.06 -15.26 -6.02
CA LYS A 2 0.17 -14.56 -6.97
C LYS A 2 -1.34 -14.84 -6.77
N THR A 3 -1.71 -15.79 -5.91
CA THR A 3 -3.13 -16.18 -5.70
C THR A 3 -3.66 -15.83 -4.31
N TYR A 4 -2.84 -15.26 -3.44
CA TYR A 4 -3.18 -15.01 -2.03
C TYR A 4 -4.45 -14.17 -1.90
N TRP A 5 -4.47 -12.96 -2.46
CA TRP A 5 -5.58 -12.03 -2.32
C TRP A 5 -6.87 -12.52 -2.98
N LYS A 6 -6.78 -13.30 -4.06
CA LYS A 6 -7.95 -13.96 -4.66
C LYS A 6 -8.58 -14.97 -3.70
N LYS A 7 -7.76 -15.78 -3.02
CA LYS A 7 -8.23 -16.78 -2.05
C LYS A 7 -8.79 -16.14 -0.78
N ILE A 8 -8.14 -15.09 -0.28
CA ILE A 8 -8.60 -14.36 0.90
C ILE A 8 -9.94 -13.69 0.63
N GLN A 9 -10.09 -12.94 -0.47
CA GLN A 9 -11.35 -12.29 -0.83
C GLN A 9 -12.51 -13.29 -0.92
N ALA A 10 -12.30 -14.47 -1.52
CA ALA A 10 -13.33 -15.50 -1.57
C ALA A 10 -13.81 -15.99 -0.19
N VAL A 11 -12.93 -15.97 0.83
CA VAL A 11 -13.29 -16.31 2.21
C VAL A 11 -14.04 -15.13 2.86
N LEU A 12 -13.56 -13.90 2.69
CA LEU A 12 -14.20 -12.71 3.23
C LEU A 12 -15.62 -12.54 2.68
N ASP A 13 -15.79 -12.70 1.36
CA ASP A 13 -17.08 -12.66 0.67
C ASP A 13 -18.05 -13.73 1.21
N LYS A 14 -17.55 -14.95 1.47
CA LYS A 14 -18.38 -16.06 1.99
C LYS A 14 -18.95 -15.76 3.38
N TYR A 15 -18.24 -15.02 4.20
CA TYR A 15 -18.62 -14.75 5.60
C TYR A 15 -19.04 -13.29 5.85
N ASP A 16 -19.25 -12.51 4.78
CA ASP A 16 -19.59 -11.07 4.84
C ASP A 16 -18.66 -10.27 5.75
N ILE A 17 -17.35 -10.50 5.60
CA ILE A 17 -16.31 -9.78 6.34
C ILE A 17 -15.75 -8.68 5.43
N LEU A 18 -15.64 -7.46 5.96
CA LEU A 18 -15.09 -6.34 5.21
C LEU A 18 -13.58 -6.49 5.00
N LEU A 19 -13.10 -6.05 3.84
CA LEU A 19 -11.68 -5.95 3.54
C LEU A 19 -11.18 -4.52 3.74
N VAL A 20 -10.21 -4.34 4.64
CA VAL A 20 -9.46 -3.08 4.79
C VAL A 20 -8.09 -3.22 4.15
N ALA A 21 -7.78 -2.41 3.15
CA ALA A 21 -6.44 -2.32 2.59
C ALA A 21 -5.64 -1.22 3.29
N ASP A 22 -4.58 -1.58 4.00
CA ASP A 22 -3.60 -0.62 4.50
C ASP A 22 -2.63 -0.25 3.36
N GLU A 23 -2.91 0.89 2.72
CA GLU A 23 -2.14 1.42 1.58
C GLU A 23 -1.22 2.57 2.01
N VAL A 24 -0.91 2.67 3.31
CA VAL A 24 -0.04 3.74 3.82
C VAL A 24 1.33 3.71 3.13
N VAL A 25 1.85 2.55 2.76
CA VAL A 25 3.13 2.41 2.03
C VAL A 25 2.92 2.19 0.53
N THR A 26 1.95 1.36 0.16
CA THR A 26 1.78 0.85 -1.20
C THR A 26 0.95 1.78 -2.09
N GLY A 27 0.23 2.74 -1.52
CA GLY A 27 -0.48 3.77 -2.26
C GLY A 27 0.45 4.76 -2.96
N PHE A 28 -0.09 5.43 -3.97
CA PHE A 28 0.55 6.48 -4.74
C PHE A 28 1.81 6.02 -5.50
N GLY A 29 1.75 4.83 -6.11
CA GLY A 29 2.72 4.42 -7.13
C GLY A 29 3.86 3.52 -6.67
N ARG A 30 4.01 3.25 -5.36
CA ARG A 30 5.20 2.55 -4.81
C ARG A 30 5.51 1.21 -5.49
N LEU A 31 4.47 0.46 -5.87
CA LEU A 31 4.59 -0.86 -6.48
C LEU A 31 4.61 -0.86 -8.02
N GLY A 32 4.57 0.33 -8.65
CA GLY A 32 4.37 0.45 -10.10
C GLY A 32 2.90 0.47 -10.54
N THR A 33 1.97 0.54 -9.60
CA THR A 33 0.53 0.77 -9.78
C THR A 33 0.08 1.83 -8.80
N MET A 34 -1.05 2.49 -9.05
CA MET A 34 -1.53 3.59 -8.19
C MET A 34 -1.72 3.12 -6.74
N PHE A 35 -2.31 1.94 -6.54
CA PHE A 35 -2.41 1.28 -5.24
C PHE A 35 -1.89 -0.16 -5.30
N GLY A 36 -1.52 -0.71 -4.15
CA GLY A 36 -1.27 -2.15 -4.00
C GLY A 36 -2.51 -2.99 -4.29
N SER A 37 -3.69 -2.44 -4.03
CA SER A 37 -4.97 -3.06 -4.33
C SER A 37 -5.13 -3.31 -5.83
N ASP A 38 -4.70 -2.36 -6.67
CA ASP A 38 -4.66 -2.57 -8.13
C ASP A 38 -3.63 -3.65 -8.48
N HIS A 39 -2.44 -3.57 -7.88
CA HIS A 39 -1.33 -4.51 -8.11
C HIS A 39 -1.75 -5.97 -7.88
N TYR A 40 -2.53 -6.19 -6.82
CA TYR A 40 -2.90 -7.50 -6.32
C TYR A 40 -4.34 -7.92 -6.64
N GLY A 41 -5.10 -7.09 -7.35
CA GLY A 41 -6.51 -7.35 -7.67
C GLY A 41 -7.40 -7.43 -6.43
N MET A 42 -7.17 -6.57 -5.45
CA MET A 42 -7.97 -6.43 -4.24
C MET A 42 -9.16 -5.50 -4.48
N LYS A 43 -10.28 -5.78 -3.81
CA LYS A 43 -11.49 -4.94 -3.82
C LYS A 43 -11.85 -4.54 -2.39
N PRO A 44 -11.11 -3.61 -1.78
CA PRO A 44 -11.33 -3.23 -0.38
C PRO A 44 -12.61 -2.42 -0.18
N ASP A 45 -13.20 -2.58 1.00
CA ASP A 45 -14.31 -1.77 1.49
C ASP A 45 -13.83 -0.46 2.12
N LEU A 46 -12.62 -0.46 2.68
CA LEU A 46 -11.93 0.71 3.23
C LEU A 46 -10.45 0.68 2.81
N ILE A 47 -9.89 1.85 2.53
CA ILE A 47 -8.45 2.00 2.25
C ILE A 47 -7.84 3.04 3.19
N THR A 48 -6.75 2.69 3.86
CA THR A 48 -5.96 3.65 4.66
C THR A 48 -4.83 4.23 3.83
N ILE A 49 -4.69 5.55 3.80
CA ILE A 49 -3.64 6.27 3.05
C ILE A 49 -2.93 7.29 3.94
N ALA A 50 -1.62 7.46 3.72
CA ALA A 50 -0.79 8.54 4.29
C ALA A 50 0.54 8.59 3.50
N LYS A 51 1.68 8.89 4.14
CA LYS A 51 3.04 8.88 3.58
C LYS A 51 3.14 9.46 2.16
N GLY A 52 3.08 8.60 1.13
CA GLY A 52 3.13 8.97 -0.28
C GLY A 52 2.04 9.94 -0.73
N LEU A 53 0.94 10.05 0.03
CA LEU A 53 -0.15 11.02 -0.21
C LEU A 53 0.36 12.46 -0.32
N THR A 54 1.36 12.80 0.49
CA THR A 54 2.00 14.12 0.49
C THR A 54 3.49 14.05 0.24
N SER A 55 4.03 12.87 -0.09
CA SER A 55 5.47 12.58 -0.04
C SER A 55 6.15 13.10 1.24
N ALA A 56 5.42 13.06 2.36
CA ALA A 56 5.82 13.60 3.66
C ALA A 56 6.12 15.12 3.72
N TYR A 57 5.78 15.92 2.70
CA TYR A 57 5.91 17.39 2.74
C TYR A 57 5.05 18.03 3.85
N ALA A 58 3.91 17.42 4.15
CA ALA A 58 3.03 17.81 5.26
C ALA A 58 2.29 16.57 5.81
N PRO A 59 1.95 16.51 7.10
CA PRO A 59 1.27 15.37 7.69
C PRO A 59 -0.19 15.30 7.22
N LEU A 60 -0.51 14.31 6.38
CA LEU A 60 -1.88 14.03 5.95
C LEU A 60 -2.11 12.52 5.92
N SER A 61 -3.30 12.12 6.34
CA SER A 61 -3.80 10.76 6.17
C SER A 61 -5.24 10.82 5.68
N GLY A 62 -5.75 9.68 5.21
CA GLY A 62 -7.12 9.54 4.75
C GLY A 62 -7.63 8.12 4.92
N THR A 63 -8.95 8.01 5.00
CA THR A 63 -9.66 6.74 4.87
C THR A 63 -10.58 6.87 3.66
N ILE A 64 -10.29 6.11 2.60
CA ILE A 64 -11.16 6.04 1.42
C ILE A 64 -12.24 5.01 1.74
N VAL A 65 -13.51 5.39 1.54
CA VAL A 65 -14.67 4.59 1.92
C VAL A 65 -15.37 4.11 0.65
N SER A 66 -15.62 2.80 0.53
CA SER A 66 -16.37 2.24 -0.60
C SER A 66 -17.83 2.70 -0.60
N ASN A 67 -18.49 2.63 -1.75
CA ASN A 67 -19.92 2.89 -1.82
C ASN A 67 -20.75 1.99 -0.89
N LYS A 68 -20.38 0.70 -0.75
CA LYS A 68 -21.07 -0.24 0.17
C LYS A 68 -21.07 0.31 1.60
N MET A 69 -19.91 0.73 2.09
CA MET A 69 -19.77 1.27 3.44
C MET A 69 -20.36 2.67 3.60
N TRP A 70 -20.22 3.52 2.58
CA TRP A 70 -20.77 4.87 2.60
C TRP A 70 -22.29 4.87 2.78
N GLN A 71 -23.02 3.99 2.09
CA GLN A 71 -24.48 3.88 2.25
C GLN A 71 -24.88 3.53 3.69
N VAL A 72 -24.13 2.66 4.36
CA VAL A 72 -24.38 2.30 5.77
C VAL A 72 -24.13 3.50 6.68
N LEU A 73 -23.09 4.30 6.43
CA LEU A 73 -22.80 5.50 7.21
C LEU A 73 -23.89 6.58 7.05
N VAL A 74 -24.40 6.76 5.83
CA VAL A 74 -25.53 7.67 5.55
C VAL A 74 -26.79 7.20 6.29
N GLN A 75 -27.17 5.93 6.14
CA GLN A 75 -28.31 5.36 6.85
C GLN A 75 -28.18 5.51 8.37
N GLY A 76 -26.99 5.24 8.92
CA GLY A 76 -26.71 5.43 10.34
C GLY A 76 -26.88 6.88 10.77
N SER A 77 -26.49 7.84 9.92
CA SER A 77 -26.64 9.27 10.19
C SER A 77 -28.11 9.72 10.18
N ASP A 78 -28.92 9.18 9.27
CA ASP A 78 -30.37 9.44 9.23
C ASP A 78 -31.08 8.94 10.50
N GLN A 79 -30.61 7.83 11.06
CA GLN A 79 -31.22 7.17 12.23
C GLN A 79 -30.71 7.71 13.57
N MET A 80 -29.43 8.07 13.66
CA MET A 80 -28.74 8.37 14.92
C MET A 80 -28.21 9.80 15.00
N GLY A 81 -28.36 10.59 13.94
CA GLY A 81 -27.77 11.91 13.83
C GLY A 81 -26.30 11.87 13.39
N ALA A 82 -25.63 13.02 13.47
CA ALA A 82 -24.27 13.17 12.94
C ALA A 82 -23.26 12.19 13.57
N ILE A 83 -22.31 11.70 12.75
CA ILE A 83 -21.21 10.86 13.22
C ILE A 83 -20.33 11.61 14.23
N GLY A 84 -20.17 11.02 15.42
CA GLY A 84 -19.30 11.54 16.48
C GLY A 84 -17.81 11.29 16.24
N HIS A 85 -17.31 11.58 15.03
CA HIS A 85 -15.93 11.35 14.64
C HIS A 85 -15.33 12.61 13.97
N GLY A 86 -14.24 13.11 14.53
CA GLY A 86 -13.57 14.28 14.01
C GLY A 86 -12.26 14.58 14.74
N TRP A 87 -11.37 15.27 14.04
CA TRP A 87 -10.08 15.72 14.55
C TRP A 87 -9.96 17.22 14.31
N THR A 88 -9.31 17.96 15.22
CA THR A 88 -9.09 19.41 15.09
C THR A 88 -8.45 19.78 13.74
N TYR A 89 -7.58 18.91 13.22
CA TYR A 89 -6.86 19.12 11.97
C TYR A 89 -7.34 18.22 10.82
N SER A 90 -8.55 17.66 10.94
CA SER A 90 -9.16 16.91 9.83
C SER A 90 -9.25 17.83 8.60
N ALA A 91 -8.73 17.37 7.47
CA ALA A 91 -8.63 18.15 6.23
C ALA A 91 -7.89 19.51 6.37
N HIS A 92 -6.81 19.55 7.17
CA HIS A 92 -6.00 20.77 7.32
C HIS A 92 -5.60 21.37 5.96
N PRO A 93 -5.98 22.63 5.62
CA PRO A 93 -5.86 23.17 4.27
C PRO A 93 -4.45 23.11 3.66
N ILE A 94 -3.42 23.42 4.46
CA ILE A 94 -2.02 23.34 4.02
C ILE A 94 -1.61 21.89 3.68
N CYS A 95 -2.08 20.92 4.45
CA CYS A 95 -1.76 19.52 4.22
C CYS A 95 -2.47 19.02 2.95
N ALA A 96 -3.72 19.46 2.72
CA ALA A 96 -4.45 19.19 1.49
C ALA A 96 -3.77 19.81 0.25
N ALA A 97 -3.32 21.06 0.34
CA ALA A 97 -2.58 21.73 -0.75
C ALA A 97 -1.28 20.99 -1.10
N ALA A 98 -0.51 20.55 -0.09
CA ALA A 98 0.68 19.73 -0.31
C ALA A 98 0.34 18.38 -0.95
N GLY A 99 -0.77 17.76 -0.55
CA GLY A 99 -1.27 16.52 -1.16
C GLY A 99 -1.63 16.70 -2.64
N ILE A 100 -2.39 17.73 -2.98
CA ILE A 100 -2.78 18.03 -4.37
C ILE A 100 -1.54 18.22 -5.25
N ALA A 101 -0.63 19.12 -4.86
CA ALA A 101 0.58 19.38 -5.65
C ALA A 101 1.47 18.13 -5.81
N ASN A 102 1.55 17.29 -4.77
CA ASN A 102 2.26 16.02 -4.83
C ASN A 102 1.63 15.04 -5.83
N LEU A 103 0.30 14.91 -5.83
CA LEU A 103 -0.40 14.01 -6.75
C LEU A 103 -0.30 14.48 -8.20
N GLU A 104 -0.38 15.79 -8.44
CA GLU A 104 -0.14 16.38 -9.77
C GLU A 104 1.27 16.03 -10.28
N LEU A 105 2.29 16.16 -9.43
CA LEU A 105 3.66 15.83 -9.80
C LEU A 105 3.88 14.33 -10.02
N ILE A 106 3.22 13.47 -9.24
CA ILE A 106 3.26 12.00 -9.43
C ILE A 106 2.77 11.64 -10.84
N ASP A 107 1.71 12.29 -11.32
CA ASP A 107 1.15 12.09 -12.64
C ASP A 107 2.03 12.71 -13.74
N GLU A 108 2.40 14.00 -13.61
CA GLU A 108 3.20 14.74 -14.59
C GLU A 108 4.55 14.08 -14.88
N LEU A 109 5.22 13.57 -13.84
CA LEU A 109 6.53 12.93 -13.96
C LEU A 109 6.45 11.43 -14.27
N GLY A 110 5.25 10.86 -14.41
CA GLY A 110 5.07 9.42 -14.66
C GLY A 110 5.67 8.54 -13.56
N ILE A 111 5.57 8.96 -12.29
CA ILE A 111 6.26 8.31 -11.17
C ILE A 111 5.81 6.86 -10.98
N VAL A 112 4.51 6.59 -11.21
CA VAL A 112 3.95 5.24 -11.10
C VAL A 112 4.60 4.30 -12.12
N GLU A 113 4.66 4.70 -13.39
CA GLU A 113 5.29 3.90 -14.45
C GLU A 113 6.78 3.71 -14.18
N ASN A 114 7.48 4.79 -13.79
CA ASN A 114 8.89 4.73 -13.43
C ASN A 114 9.14 3.75 -12.28
N ALA A 115 8.29 3.71 -11.25
CA ALA A 115 8.41 2.77 -10.15
C ALA A 115 8.28 1.31 -10.61
N GLY A 116 7.45 1.03 -11.62
CA GLY A 116 7.33 -0.28 -12.24
C GLY A 116 8.57 -0.68 -13.06
N THR A 117 9.03 0.21 -13.94
CA THR A 117 10.16 -0.03 -14.84
C THR A 117 11.50 -0.05 -14.09
N THR A 118 11.82 1.02 -13.36
CA THR A 118 13.05 1.13 -12.59
C THR A 118 13.05 0.18 -11.41
N GLY A 119 11.91 -0.08 -10.78
CA GLY A 119 11.80 -1.09 -9.73
C GLY A 119 12.09 -2.52 -10.20
N SER A 120 11.67 -2.86 -11.42
CA SER A 120 12.00 -4.16 -12.03
C SER A 120 13.49 -4.28 -12.33
N TYR A 121 14.11 -3.21 -12.86
CA TYR A 121 15.56 -3.15 -13.05
C TYR A 121 16.31 -3.29 -11.71
N PHE A 122 15.94 -2.49 -10.72
CA PHE A 122 16.55 -2.47 -9.39
C PHE A 122 16.57 -3.87 -8.74
N ARG A 123 15.44 -4.57 -8.75
CA ARG A 123 15.35 -5.92 -8.17
C ARG A 123 16.16 -6.96 -8.94
N SER A 124 16.18 -6.88 -10.27
CA SER A 124 17.03 -7.73 -11.11
C SER A 124 18.51 -7.55 -10.76
N GLU A 125 18.98 -6.31 -10.63
CA GLU A 125 20.39 -6.04 -10.31
C GLU A 125 20.75 -6.41 -8.87
N LEU A 126 19.84 -6.20 -7.91
CA LEU A 126 19.98 -6.69 -6.54
C LEU A 126 20.17 -8.21 -6.50
N GLU A 127 19.29 -8.96 -7.15
CA GLU A 127 19.38 -10.43 -7.21
C GLU A 127 20.69 -10.90 -7.84
N LYS A 128 21.12 -10.29 -8.95
CA LYS A 128 22.41 -10.61 -9.58
C LYS A 128 23.60 -10.31 -8.67
N ALA A 129 23.55 -9.20 -7.93
CA ALA A 129 24.65 -8.74 -7.11
C ALA A 129 24.84 -9.60 -5.86
N VAL A 130 23.75 -10.04 -5.21
CA VAL A 130 23.82 -10.68 -3.89
C VAL A 130 23.09 -12.01 -3.76
N GLY A 131 22.21 -12.39 -4.68
CA GLY A 131 21.36 -13.59 -4.56
C GLY A 131 22.13 -14.91 -4.51
N GLY A 132 23.36 -14.95 -5.05
CA GLY A 132 24.26 -16.10 -4.95
C GLY A 132 25.10 -16.16 -3.67
N HIS A 133 24.97 -15.18 -2.77
CA HIS A 133 25.81 -15.11 -1.57
C HIS A 133 25.34 -16.11 -0.52
N ARG A 134 26.28 -16.84 0.12
CA ARG A 134 25.97 -17.91 1.09
C ARG A 134 25.15 -17.47 2.31
N ASN A 135 25.15 -16.17 2.59
CA ASN A 135 24.41 -15.56 3.70
C ASN A 135 23.15 -14.82 3.26
N VAL A 136 22.74 -14.91 1.99
CA VAL A 136 21.52 -14.27 1.48
C VAL A 136 20.50 -15.36 1.21
N GLY A 137 19.48 -15.43 2.07
CA GLY A 137 18.39 -16.41 1.98
C GLY A 137 17.38 -16.07 0.88
N GLU A 138 17.01 -14.79 0.79
CA GLU A 138 16.04 -14.33 -0.20
C GLU A 138 16.30 -12.86 -0.55
N VAL A 139 16.21 -12.52 -1.83
CA VAL A 139 15.94 -11.15 -2.28
C VAL A 139 14.49 -11.09 -2.74
N ARG A 140 13.71 -10.17 -2.16
CA ARG A 140 12.28 -10.05 -2.47
C ARG A 140 11.84 -8.59 -2.59
N GLY A 141 10.72 -8.38 -3.26
CA GLY A 141 10.08 -7.07 -3.36
C GLY A 141 9.33 -6.86 -4.67
N ASP A 142 8.62 -5.74 -4.74
CA ASP A 142 7.81 -5.29 -5.88
C ASP A 142 7.96 -3.77 -6.06
N GLY A 143 7.92 -3.30 -7.31
CA GLY A 143 8.19 -1.90 -7.65
C GLY A 143 9.50 -1.41 -7.04
N LEU A 144 9.46 -0.26 -6.37
CA LEU A 144 10.61 0.35 -5.67
C LEU A 144 10.66 -0.04 -4.18
N MET A 145 10.24 -1.26 -3.84
CA MET A 145 10.50 -1.87 -2.54
C MET A 145 11.29 -3.15 -2.75
N ALA A 146 12.36 -3.32 -1.97
CA ALA A 146 13.15 -4.53 -1.96
C ALA A 146 13.68 -4.80 -0.55
N ALA A 147 13.93 -6.06 -0.26
CA ALA A 147 14.58 -6.52 0.96
C ALA A 147 15.55 -7.66 0.60
N ILE A 148 16.65 -7.73 1.35
CA ILE A 148 17.58 -8.85 1.36
C ILE A 148 17.44 -9.48 2.74
N GLU A 149 17.07 -10.73 2.79
CA GLU A 149 17.04 -11.51 4.02
C GLU A 149 18.34 -12.24 4.19
N PHE A 150 19.00 -12.01 5.33
CA PHE A 150 20.24 -12.68 5.67
C PHE A 150 19.95 -13.98 6.44
N VAL A 151 20.75 -15.00 6.18
CA VAL A 151 20.72 -16.28 6.89
C VAL A 151 22.14 -16.71 7.27
N ASP A 152 22.26 -17.48 8.33
CA ASP A 152 23.55 -18.02 8.77
C ASP A 152 24.05 -19.12 7.82
N ASP A 153 23.13 -19.97 7.35
CA ASP A 153 23.38 -21.08 6.42
C ASP A 153 22.16 -21.30 5.52
N LEU A 154 22.36 -21.42 4.21
CA LEU A 154 21.29 -21.71 3.24
C LEU A 154 20.75 -23.15 3.30
N THR A 155 21.52 -24.07 3.86
CA THR A 155 21.18 -25.50 3.95
C THR A 155 20.26 -25.82 5.12
N VAL A 156 20.29 -24.96 6.13
CA VAL A 156 19.47 -25.05 7.35
C VAL A 156 18.57 -23.83 7.27
N GLY A 157 17.29 -23.97 6.91
CA GLY A 157 16.35 -22.84 6.78
C GLY A 157 16.02 -22.15 8.12
N GLN A 158 17.05 -21.83 8.91
CA GLN A 158 17.01 -21.12 10.16
C GLN A 158 17.29 -19.65 9.89
N PHE A 159 16.40 -18.82 10.40
CA PHE A 159 16.55 -17.38 10.45
C PHE A 159 17.82 -17.03 11.22
N GLY A 160 18.75 -16.32 10.58
CA GLY A 160 19.83 -15.65 11.30
C GLY A 160 19.22 -14.50 12.08
N ALA A 161 19.16 -14.61 13.41
CA ALA A 161 18.80 -13.49 14.25
C ALA A 161 19.94 -12.45 14.17
N VAL A 162 19.64 -11.29 13.60
CA VAL A 162 20.49 -10.08 13.72
C VAL A 162 20.04 -9.30 14.94
#